data_AF-A0A821ZPK2-F1
#
_entry.id   AF-A0A821ZPK2-F1
#
_cell.length_a   1.000
_cell.length_b   1.000
_cell.length_c   1.000
_cell.angle_alpha   90.00
_cell.angle_beta   90.00
_cell.angle_gamma   90.00
#
_symmetry.space_group_name_H-M   'P 1'
#
loop_
_entity.id
_entity.type
_entity.pdbx_description
1 polymer ?
#
loop_
_entity_poly.entity_id
_entity_poly.type
_entity_poly.pdbx_seq_one_letter_code
_entity_poly.pdbx_strand_id
1 'polypeptide(L)' 'PEDCIFQGYEDGTFSNQISYLTSYKSRPASVIAGDFNKDGWIDIATATSGTNNIKVLLKLC' A
#
# COMPACT_ATOMS: atom_id res chain seq x y z
N PRO A 1 -6.37 3.94 -12.84
CA PRO A 1 -4.97 3.90 -12.35
C PRO A 1 -5.00 2.97 -11.16
N GLU A 2 -4.16 1.94 -11.19
CA GLU A 2 -4.02 1.00 -10.08
C GLU A 2 -2.81 1.42 -9.27
N ASP A 3 -2.87 1.25 -7.95
CA ASP A 3 -1.69 1.47 -7.13
C ASP A 3 -0.82 0.20 -7.23
N CYS A 4 0.42 0.38 -7.68
CA CYS A 4 1.39 -0.69 -7.86
C CYS A 4 2.20 -0.84 -6.57
N ILE A 5 2.20 -2.03 -5.97
CA ILE A 5 3.01 -2.33 -4.78
C ILE A 5 4.01 -3.43 -5.11
N PHE A 6 5.25 -3.23 -4.72
CA PHE A 6 6.34 -4.18 -4.88
C PHE A 6 6.84 -4.59 -3.50
N GLN A 7 6.87 -5.88 -3.22
CA GLN A 7 7.45 -6.38 -1.98
C GLN A 7 8.97 -6.47 -2.14
N GLY A 8 9.71 -5.70 -1.35
CA GLY A 8 11.17 -5.79 -1.31
C GLY A 8 11.62 -7.07 -0.58
N TYR A 9 12.69 -7.67 -1.09
CA TYR A 9 13.41 -8.76 -0.44
C TYR A 9 14.70 -8.23 0.20
N GLU A 10 15.27 -8.98 1.14
CA GLU A 10 16.50 -8.61 1.87
C GLU A 10 17.76 -8.59 0.99
N ASP A 11 17.66 -9.01 -0.26
CA ASP A 11 18.74 -9.03 -1.25
C ASP A 11 18.73 -7.81 -2.19
N GLY A 12 17.84 -6.83 -1.94
CA GLY A 12 17.70 -5.63 -2.76
C GLY A 12 16.87 -5.84 -4.04
N THR A 13 16.27 -7.00 -4.23
CA THR A 13 15.32 -7.25 -5.31
C THR A 13 13.88 -7.02 -4.85
N PHE A 14 12.95 -6.97 -5.80
CA PHE A 14 11.53 -6.80 -5.55
C PHE A 14 10.73 -7.92 -6.21
N SER A 15 9.62 -8.31 -5.59
CA SER A 15 8.65 -9.21 -6.19
C SER A 15 8.04 -8.62 -7.45
N ASN A 16 7.29 -9.44 -8.20
CA ASN A 16 6.38 -8.91 -9.20
C ASN A 16 5.40 -7.90 -8.59
N GLN A 17 4.95 -6.96 -9.40
CA GLN A 17 3.94 -5.97 -9.03
C GLN A 17 2.67 -6.66 -8.52
N ILE A 18 2.23 -6.24 -7.34
CA ILE A 18 0.89 -6.51 -6.83
C ILE A 18 0.07 -5.24 -7.06
N SER A 19 -0.95 -5.34 -7.91
CA SER A 19 -1.90 -4.26 -8.12
C SER A 19 -3.00 -4.30 -7.06
N TYR A 20 -3.18 -3.19 -6.34
CA TYR A 20 -4.37 -2.99 -5.53
C TYR A 20 -5.33 -2.05 -6.25
N LEU A 21 -6.56 -2.52 -6.44
CA LEU A 21 -7.60 -1.76 -7.10
C LEU A 21 -7.89 -0.48 -6.31
N THR A 22 -7.42 0.63 -6.84
CA THR A 22 -7.84 1.95 -6.42
C THR A 22 -8.88 2.50 -7.40
N SER A 23 -9.81 3.29 -6.86
CA SER A 23 -10.76 4.00 -7.72
C SER A 23 -9.96 4.91 -8.65
N TYR A 24 -10.39 5.05 -9.91
CA TYR A 24 -9.80 5.99 -10.87
C TYR A 24 -9.66 7.41 -10.29
N LYS A 25 -10.52 7.77 -9.33
CA LYS A 25 -10.53 9.07 -8.65
C LYS A 25 -9.64 9.14 -7.40
N SER A 26 -8.90 8.10 -7.02
CA SER A 26 -8.19 8.01 -5.74
C SER A 26 -7.28 9.23 -5.45
N ARG A 27 -6.43 9.63 -6.41
CA ARG A 27 -5.45 10.72 -6.25
C ARG A 27 -4.74 10.64 -4.88
N PRO A 28 -3.96 9.58 -4.64
CA PRO A 28 -3.22 9.42 -3.40
C PRO A 28 -2.28 10.62 -3.18
N ALA A 29 -2.36 11.21 -1.98
CA ALA A 29 -1.65 12.44 -1.62
C ALA A 29 -0.55 12.20 -0.58
N SER A 30 -0.67 11.12 0.19
CA SER A 30 0.31 10.74 1.22
C SER A 30 0.25 9.24 1.45
N VAL A 31 1.40 8.67 1.84
CA VAL A 31 1.58 7.25 2.18
C VAL A 31 2.38 7.15 3.47
N ILE A 32 2.00 6.21 4.32
CA ILE A 32 2.76 5.80 5.51
C ILE A 32 2.93 4.28 5.50
N ALA A 33 4.04 3.81 6.06
CA ALA A 33 4.33 2.39 6.25
C ALA A 33 4.61 2.12 7.72
N GLY A 34 4.07 1.03 8.24
CA GLY A 34 4.24 0.62 9.63
C GLY A 34 3.41 -0.61 9.96
N ASP A 35 3.74 -1.30 11.05
CA ASP A 35 2.93 -2.40 11.55
C ASP A 35 1.73 -1.83 12.33
N PHE A 36 0.56 -1.76 11.67
CA PHE A 36 -0.63 -1.13 12.25
C PHE A 36 -1.51 -2.13 12.99
N ASN A 37 -1.45 -3.41 12.64
CA ASN A 37 -2.24 -4.48 13.25
C ASN A 37 -1.46 -5.34 14.27
N LYS A 38 -0.16 -5.09 14.45
CA LYS A 38 0.77 -5.78 15.36
C LYS A 38 1.03 -7.24 15.01
N ASP A 39 1.01 -7.59 13.73
CA ASP A 39 1.31 -8.96 13.28
C ASP A 39 2.79 -9.18 12.91
N GLY A 40 3.61 -8.13 13.02
CA GLY A 40 5.03 -8.17 12.71
C GLY A 40 5.37 -7.91 11.24
N TRP A 41 4.37 -7.66 10.38
CA TRP A 41 4.56 -7.28 9.00
C TRP A 41 4.35 -5.78 8.80
N ILE A 42 5.03 -5.20 7.82
CA ILE A 42 4.85 -3.79 7.48
C ILE A 42 3.59 -3.64 6.62
N ASP A 43 2.62 -2.91 7.15
CA ASP A 43 1.41 -2.47 6.45
C ASP A 43 1.66 -1.15 5.72
N ILE A 44 0.75 -0.81 4.79
CA ILE A 44 0.77 0.44 4.05
C ILE A 44 -0.58 1.14 4.21
N ALA A 45 -0.56 2.42 4.56
CA ALA A 45 -1.76 3.26 4.54
C ALA A 45 -1.60 4.46 3.61
N THR A 46 -2.63 4.73 2.83
CA THR A 46 -2.63 5.77 1.80
C THR A 46 -3.81 6.72 2.01
N ALA A 47 -3.52 8.02 2.08
CA ALA A 47 -4.54 9.07 2.10
C ALA A 47 -4.88 9.48 0.66
N THR A 48 -6.17 9.40 0.30
CA THR A 48 -6.65 9.59 -1.08
C THR A 48 -7.49 10.86 -1.17
N SER A 49 -6.93 11.90 -1.79
CA SER A 49 -7.55 13.23 -1.84
C SER A 49 -8.71 13.32 -2.84
N GLY A 50 -8.71 12.50 -3.89
CA GLY A 50 -9.77 12.56 -4.90
C GLY A 50 -11.00 11.73 -4.55
N THR A 51 -10.90 10.84 -3.56
CA THR A 51 -12.03 10.09 -2.98
C THR A 51 -12.31 10.44 -1.53
N ASN A 52 -11.56 11.35 -0.90
CA ASN A 52 -11.67 11.72 0.52
C ASN A 52 -11.71 10.50 1.46
N ASN A 53 -10.82 9.53 1.21
CA ASN A 53 -10.75 8.29 1.99
C ASN A 53 -9.33 7.97 2.42
N ILE A 54 -9.19 7.16 3.47
CA ILE A 54 -7.94 6.50 3.85
C ILE A 54 -8.09 5.02 3.51
N LYS A 55 -7.10 4.47 2.82
CA LYS A 55 -7.02 3.03 2.54
C LYS A 55 -5.88 2.45 3.35
N VAL A 56 -6.11 1.33 4.02
CA VAL A 56 -5.07 0.57 4.72
C VAL A 56 -4.98 -0.80 4.05
N LEU A 57 -3.79 -1.13 3.58
CA LEU A 57 -3.44 -2.45 3.13
C LEU A 57 -2.69 -3.16 4.24
N LEU A 58 -3.33 -4.19 4.80
CA LEU A 58 -2.70 -5.09 5.75
C LEU A 58 -1.90 -6.14 4.99
N LYS A 59 -0.63 -6.30 5.35
CA LYS A 59 0.15 -7.41 4.81
C LYS A 59 -0.20 -8.66 5.61
N LEU A 60 -0.82 -9.63 4.93
CA LEU A 60 -0.97 -10.97 5.49
C LEU A 60 0.24 -11.79 5.04
N CYS A 61 0.77 -12.57 5.99
CA CYS A 61 1.96 -13.44 5.89
C CYS A 61 2.22 -14.04 4.50
#